data_AF-A0AAE3SMA8-F1
#
_entry.id   AF-A0AAE3SMA8-F1
#
_cell.length_a   1.000
_cell.length_b   1.000
_cell.length_c   1.000
_cell.angle_alpha   90.00
_cell.angle_beta   90.00
_cell.angle_gamma   90.00
#
_symmetry.space_group_name_H-M   'P 1'
#
loop_
_entity.id
_entity.type
_entity.pdbx_description
1 polymer ?
#
loop_
_entity_poly.entity_id
_entity_poly.type
_entity_poly.pdbx_seq_one_letter_code
_entity_poly.pdbx_strand_id
1 'polypeptide(L)'
;MKIFLPSILFIVLVLSGCKFTSFKNETFCNPVNLSYRFQLDEPSRREAADPSVVCYNGDYFMFLSKSGGYYHSNNMIDWELIETKDLPVEEYAPTAININDTVYFMALNQKIYQSSNPISGKWDIKNDSIYARTFDPTIFRDEDGRMYLYHGLSARTPIKGIELDRESLQPIGEEADLLVSNRKYYGWERRGDYNTDTKKRAWVEGAFVTKHNNKYYLHYSVPGTQFKSYGDGMYVSENPLGPFNLAEINPFSYKPEGFIAGAGHGSVFNDEFGNYWYAGTMTVAVKHRLERRIGMFPAFFDEDGCFYAYTGFGDYPHAKPQGKMNSYKDYQPQYMLLSYNKPVEVSSSFNDHQKENCVDENIKTSWSALSGRKGEWLMIDLEEEKDVHALQINFADVDTKILGRPQDIYYQYLIEYSNDKKNWTVLIDKTNNIQDAPHDYIELDSSVNGRYIRITNYKVPDGKFAISGFRVFGFGNGKKPGIVDQLTVKRNPDDGCVVDLKWNKNPKAIGYNIRYGTNPEKLYLNYQVYDCDSLSIRSLNSKQDYYFTIDAFNENGITMGEDVLKSAKNIE
;
A
#
# COMPACT_ATOMS: atom_id res chain seq x y z
N MET A 1 -44.04 40.14 65.74
CA MET A 1 -42.66 40.23 65.24
C MET A 1 -42.47 39.16 64.18
N LYS A 2 -42.20 39.60 62.93
CA LYS A 2 -41.77 38.85 61.74
C LYS A 2 -42.69 37.75 61.16
N ILE A 3 -43.35 38.15 60.07
CA ILE A 3 -43.97 37.32 59.03
C ILE A 3 -42.85 36.66 58.22
N PHE A 4 -42.94 35.34 58.01
CA PHE A 4 -42.05 34.57 57.12
C PHE A 4 -42.51 34.72 55.66
N LEU A 5 -41.63 35.22 54.79
CA LEU A 5 -41.72 35.06 53.33
C LEU A 5 -40.82 33.88 52.91
N PRO A 6 -41.22 33.05 51.93
CA PRO A 6 -40.34 32.06 51.34
C PRO A 6 -39.52 32.70 50.20
N SER A 7 -38.20 32.53 50.24
CA SER A 7 -37.31 32.89 49.14
C SER A 7 -37.39 31.85 48.03
N ILE A 8 -37.83 32.29 46.85
CA ILE A 8 -37.78 31.54 45.59
C ILE A 8 -36.31 31.52 45.11
N LEU A 9 -35.73 30.32 45.00
CA LEU A 9 -34.41 30.10 44.42
C LEU A 9 -34.55 29.95 42.90
N PHE A 10 -34.09 30.94 42.14
CA PHE A 10 -33.98 30.86 40.69
C PHE A 10 -32.72 30.07 40.33
N ILE A 11 -32.87 28.84 39.83
CA ILE A 11 -31.78 28.09 39.22
C ILE A 11 -31.74 28.46 37.74
N VAL A 12 -30.72 29.22 37.34
CA VAL A 12 -30.39 29.47 35.92
C VAL A 12 -29.55 28.29 35.44
N LEU A 13 -30.18 27.38 34.68
CA LEU A 13 -29.48 26.33 33.93
C LEU A 13 -28.87 26.96 32.67
N VAL A 14 -27.56 27.18 32.68
CA VAL A 14 -26.79 27.48 31.47
C VAL A 14 -26.54 26.17 30.74
N LEU A 15 -27.40 25.85 29.77
CA LEU A 15 -27.13 24.79 28.79
C LEU A 15 -26.09 25.31 27.79
N SER A 16 -24.81 25.12 28.11
CA SER A 16 -23.74 25.20 27.11
C SER A 16 -23.91 24.02 26.16
N GLY A 17 -24.51 24.28 25.01
CA GLY A 17 -24.52 23.33 23.90
C GLY A 17 -23.10 23.11 23.39
N CYS A 18 -22.43 22.06 23.88
CA CYS A 18 -21.31 21.48 23.15
C CYS A 18 -21.84 21.04 21.80
N LYS A 19 -21.49 21.78 20.75
CA LYS A 19 -21.46 21.22 19.41
C LYS A 19 -20.42 20.11 19.45
N PHE A 20 -20.88 18.86 19.53
CA PHE A 20 -20.05 17.75 19.10
C PHE A 20 -19.75 18.00 17.61
N THR A 21 -18.57 18.51 17.33
CA THR A 21 -17.96 18.33 16.01
C THR A 21 -17.81 16.82 15.86
N SER A 22 -18.64 16.21 15.02
CA SER A 22 -18.36 14.88 14.49
C SER A 22 -16.95 14.95 13.93
N PHE A 23 -15.98 14.27 14.55
CA PHE A 23 -14.71 14.02 13.90
C PHE A 23 -15.05 13.25 12.63
N LYS A 24 -14.85 13.88 11.48
CA LYS A 24 -14.91 13.19 10.21
C LYS A 24 -13.77 12.17 10.24
N ASN A 25 -14.08 10.90 10.03
CA ASN A 25 -13.05 9.86 9.98
C ASN A 25 -12.20 10.13 8.74
N GLU A 26 -11.01 10.71 8.92
CA GLU A 26 -10.07 10.98 7.84
C GLU A 26 -9.80 9.68 7.07
N THR A 27 -9.94 9.75 5.75
CA THR A 27 -9.65 8.63 4.86
C THR A 27 -8.31 8.80 4.16
N PHE A 28 -7.74 7.69 3.69
CA PHE A 28 -6.56 7.69 2.84
C PHE A 28 -6.68 6.61 1.76
N CYS A 29 -5.83 6.69 0.74
CA CYS A 29 -5.84 5.79 -0.41
C CYS A 29 -4.42 5.49 -0.87
N ASN A 30 -4.13 4.21 -1.19
CA ASN A 30 -2.84 3.86 -1.79
C ASN A 30 -2.79 4.23 -3.30
N PRO A 31 -1.61 4.49 -3.88
CA PRO A 31 -0.32 4.61 -3.19
C PRO A 31 -0.31 5.80 -2.21
N VAL A 32 0.44 5.66 -1.11
CA VAL A 32 0.56 6.70 -0.08
C VAL A 32 1.01 8.01 -0.73
N ASN A 33 0.36 9.12 -0.40
CA ASN A 33 0.71 10.42 -0.96
C ASN A 33 2.00 10.95 -0.31
N LEU A 34 3.13 10.79 -0.99
CA LEU A 34 4.44 11.28 -0.55
C LEU A 34 5.04 12.20 -1.61
N SER A 35 5.96 13.07 -1.20
CA SER A 35 6.80 13.86 -2.11
C SER A 35 7.88 13.01 -2.81
N TYR A 36 7.47 11.99 -3.57
CA TYR A 36 8.35 11.01 -4.22
C TYR A 36 9.43 11.68 -5.06
N ARG A 37 10.70 11.54 -4.67
CA ARG A 37 11.79 12.23 -5.35
C ARG A 37 12.04 11.67 -6.75
N PHE A 38 12.43 12.54 -7.69
CA PHE A 38 13.04 12.06 -8.93
C PHE A 38 14.40 11.44 -8.64
N GLN A 39 14.74 10.39 -9.38
CA GLN A 39 16.06 9.76 -9.27
C GLN A 39 17.16 10.70 -9.77
N LEU A 40 18.38 10.45 -9.29
CA LEU A 40 19.56 11.24 -9.67
C LEU A 40 20.13 10.83 -11.03
N ASP A 41 19.58 9.79 -11.65
CA ASP A 41 20.01 9.20 -12.92
C ASP A 41 18.87 9.12 -13.94
N GLU A 42 19.26 8.98 -15.21
CA GLU A 42 18.31 8.78 -16.31
C GLU A 42 17.85 7.31 -16.41
N PRO A 43 16.61 7.04 -16.86
CA PRO A 43 15.62 8.02 -17.25
C PRO A 43 14.98 8.72 -16.04
N SER A 44 14.64 10.00 -16.21
CA SER A 44 13.87 10.78 -15.24
C SER A 44 12.59 10.05 -14.82
N ARG A 45 12.55 9.68 -13.54
CA ARG A 45 11.48 8.90 -12.90
C ARG A 45 11.44 9.19 -11.41
N ARG A 46 10.29 8.98 -10.78
CA ARG A 46 10.15 9.02 -9.34
C ARG A 46 10.21 7.64 -8.73
N GLU A 47 10.79 7.52 -7.54
CA GLU A 47 10.92 6.24 -6.85
C GLU A 47 11.04 6.46 -5.33
N ALA A 48 10.32 5.63 -4.60
CA ALA A 48 10.65 5.25 -3.22
C ALA A 48 10.14 3.83 -2.99
N ALA A 49 10.84 3.09 -2.15
CA ALA A 49 10.59 1.68 -1.91
C ALA A 49 11.15 1.23 -0.58
N ASP A 50 10.95 -0.05 -0.29
CA ASP A 50 11.56 -0.80 0.80
C ASP A 50 11.27 -0.12 2.16
N PRO A 51 9.98 0.15 2.49
CA PRO A 51 9.63 0.96 3.64
C PRO A 51 9.96 0.29 4.97
N SER A 52 10.75 0.98 5.79
CA SER A 52 10.88 0.70 7.21
C SER A 52 10.18 1.77 8.03
N VAL A 53 9.11 1.39 8.73
CA VAL A 53 8.30 2.29 9.54
C VAL A 53 8.51 2.00 11.02
N VAL A 54 8.75 3.04 11.80
CA VAL A 54 8.91 2.95 13.26
C VAL A 54 7.99 3.94 13.97
N CYS A 55 7.33 3.47 15.03
CA CYS A 55 6.60 4.31 15.96
C CYS A 55 7.55 4.73 17.10
N TYR A 56 7.70 6.04 17.30
CA TYR A 56 8.59 6.64 18.29
C TYR A 56 7.93 7.85 18.93
N ASN A 57 7.71 7.81 20.25
CA ASN A 57 7.06 8.87 21.03
C ASN A 57 5.67 9.31 20.50
N GLY A 58 4.91 8.39 19.89
CA GLY A 58 3.58 8.66 19.33
C GLY A 58 3.60 9.16 17.88
N ASP A 59 4.79 9.43 17.32
CA ASP A 59 4.99 9.77 15.92
C ASP A 59 5.43 8.56 15.10
N TYR A 60 5.23 8.64 13.79
CA TYR A 60 5.64 7.63 12.81
C TYR A 60 6.77 8.18 11.95
N PHE A 61 7.83 7.39 11.79
CA PHE A 61 8.94 7.71 10.89
C PHE A 61 9.07 6.60 9.85
N MET A 62 9.05 6.97 8.56
CA MET A 62 9.13 6.06 7.43
C MET A 62 10.41 6.32 6.63
N PHE A 63 11.31 5.34 6.66
CA PHE A 63 12.57 5.35 5.92
C PHE A 63 12.39 4.57 4.62
N LEU A 64 12.81 5.16 3.50
CA LEU A 64 12.59 4.62 2.16
C LEU A 64 13.87 4.68 1.33
N SER A 65 14.10 3.67 0.50
CA SER A 65 15.13 3.68 -0.53
C SER A 65 15.02 4.90 -1.43
N LYS A 66 16.16 5.53 -1.73
CA LYS A 66 16.30 6.58 -2.77
C LYS A 66 15.41 7.82 -2.58
N SER A 67 14.99 8.12 -1.36
CA SER A 67 14.04 9.20 -1.06
C SER A 67 14.68 10.56 -0.78
N GLY A 68 15.99 10.60 -0.49
CA GLY A 68 16.72 11.82 -0.16
C GLY A 68 16.48 12.34 1.27
N GLY A 69 15.82 11.54 2.11
CA GLY A 69 15.45 11.87 3.48
C GLY A 69 14.69 10.71 4.12
N TYR A 70 13.80 11.01 5.05
CA TYR A 70 12.79 10.09 5.58
C TYR A 70 11.55 10.89 5.95
N TYR A 71 10.41 10.21 6.06
CA TYR A 71 9.12 10.88 6.27
C TYR A 71 8.69 10.80 7.73
N HIS A 72 8.09 11.87 8.23
CA HIS A 72 7.46 11.95 9.55
C HIS A 72 5.96 12.14 9.38
N SER A 73 5.18 11.50 10.24
CA SER A 73 3.74 11.70 10.36
C SER A 73 3.30 11.52 11.80
N ASN A 74 2.27 12.24 12.22
CA ASN A 74 1.58 12.02 13.50
C ASN A 74 0.25 11.28 13.35
N ASN A 75 -0.25 11.10 12.12
CA ASN A 75 -1.56 10.51 11.83
C ASN A 75 -1.54 9.37 10.81
N MET A 76 -0.36 9.02 10.28
CA MET A 76 -0.11 8.03 9.21
C MET A 76 -0.67 8.40 7.83
N ILE A 77 -1.28 9.58 7.69
CA ILE A 77 -1.90 10.06 6.45
C ILE A 77 -1.05 11.18 5.84
N ASP A 78 -0.76 12.20 6.64
CA ASP A 78 0.03 13.35 6.22
C ASP A 78 1.49 13.10 6.55
N TRP A 79 2.34 13.11 5.53
CA TRP A 79 3.75 12.78 5.65
C TRP A 79 4.62 13.95 5.22
N GLU A 80 5.49 14.40 6.11
CA GLU A 80 6.45 15.48 5.87
C GLU A 80 7.86 14.90 5.69
N LEU A 81 8.59 15.36 4.67
CA LEU A 81 9.97 14.94 4.44
C LEU A 81 10.93 15.66 5.40
N ILE A 82 11.72 14.86 6.13
CA ILE A 82 12.89 15.31 6.87
C ILE A 82 14.13 15.03 6.02
N GLU A 83 14.77 16.10 5.53
CA GLU A 83 16.06 16.01 4.87
C GLU A 83 17.19 15.90 5.90
N THR A 84 18.16 15.03 5.64
CA THR A 84 19.36 14.91 6.48
C THR A 84 20.58 14.58 5.64
N LYS A 85 21.74 14.99 6.14
CA LYS A 85 23.06 14.59 5.60
C LYS A 85 23.75 13.55 6.48
N ASP A 86 23.16 13.25 7.64
CA ASP A 86 23.77 12.37 8.64
C ASP A 86 23.49 10.89 8.31
N LEU A 87 22.44 10.61 7.52
CA LEU A 87 22.07 9.28 7.05
C LEU A 87 22.43 9.04 5.57
N PRO A 88 22.68 7.77 5.18
CA PRO A 88 22.93 7.35 3.81
C PRO A 88 21.63 7.28 2.99
N VAL A 89 20.92 8.38 2.83
CA VAL A 89 19.56 8.45 2.24
C VAL A 89 19.47 8.04 0.76
N GLU A 90 20.61 7.79 0.12
CA GLU A 90 20.72 7.26 -1.25
C GLU A 90 20.89 5.75 -1.30
N GLU A 91 21.08 5.07 -0.17
CA GLU A 91 21.17 3.62 -0.13
C GLU A 91 19.80 2.97 -0.27
N TYR A 92 19.82 1.68 -0.59
CA TYR A 92 18.62 0.85 -0.66
C TYR A 92 18.33 0.17 0.69
N ALA A 93 17.09 -0.34 0.80
CA ALA A 93 16.57 -1.17 1.87
C ALA A 93 16.98 -0.68 3.26
N PRO A 94 16.56 0.54 3.65
CA PRO A 94 16.76 0.99 5.01
C PRO A 94 15.96 0.11 5.99
N THR A 95 16.50 -0.06 7.18
CA THR A 95 15.81 -0.65 8.33
C THR A 95 15.96 0.27 9.53
N ALA A 96 14.88 0.40 10.29
CA ALA A 96 14.83 1.16 11.51
C ALA A 96 14.10 0.39 12.60
N ILE A 97 14.58 0.52 13.83
CA ILE A 97 13.97 -0.07 15.02
C ILE A 97 14.04 0.92 16.17
N ASN A 98 12.96 1.00 16.95
CA ASN A 98 12.95 1.70 18.22
C ASN A 98 13.43 0.78 19.34
N ILE A 99 14.43 1.21 20.09
CA ILE A 99 14.93 0.54 21.28
C ILE A 99 14.92 1.55 22.42
N ASN A 100 13.94 1.40 23.31
CA ASN A 100 13.68 2.31 24.43
C ASN A 100 13.39 3.74 23.96
N ASP A 101 14.32 4.67 24.20
CA ASP A 101 14.24 6.10 23.87
C ASP A 101 15.09 6.47 22.65
N THR A 102 15.54 5.50 21.87
CA THR A 102 16.45 5.71 20.74
C THR A 102 16.01 4.92 19.51
N VAL A 103 15.95 5.58 18.36
CA VAL A 103 15.76 4.94 17.06
C VAL A 103 17.12 4.58 16.49
N TYR A 104 17.26 3.34 16.02
CA TYR A 104 18.44 2.85 15.31
C TYR A 104 18.11 2.70 13.84
N PHE A 105 19.07 3.01 12.96
CA PHE A 105 18.92 2.95 11.52
C PHE A 105 20.12 2.25 10.86
N MET A 106 19.87 1.45 9.83
CA MET A 106 20.90 0.88 8.95
C MET A 106 20.36 0.84 7.50
N ALA A 107 21.26 0.87 6.52
CA ALA A 107 20.96 0.53 5.12
C ALA A 107 22.11 -0.31 4.54
N LEU A 108 22.21 -0.44 3.20
CA LEU A 108 23.25 -1.21 2.49
C LEU A 108 24.71 -0.66 2.62
N ASN A 109 25.04 0.10 3.66
CA ASN A 109 26.35 0.73 3.86
C ASN A 109 27.15 0.21 5.08
N GLN A 110 26.71 -0.87 5.73
CA GLN A 110 27.36 -1.49 6.89
C GLN A 110 27.54 -0.58 8.13
N LYS A 111 26.82 0.54 8.22
CA LYS A 111 26.84 1.45 9.37
C LYS A 111 25.52 1.40 10.12
N ILE A 112 25.59 1.56 11.45
CA ILE A 112 24.42 1.73 12.31
C ILE A 112 24.45 3.13 12.88
N TYR A 113 23.33 3.82 12.69
CA TYR A 113 23.09 5.17 13.17
C TYR A 113 22.07 5.12 14.30
N GLN A 114 22.06 6.16 15.13
CA GLN A 114 21.09 6.31 16.20
C GLN A 114 20.63 7.75 16.37
N SER A 115 19.40 7.93 16.86
CA SER A 115 18.87 9.24 17.25
C SER A 115 17.82 9.08 18.34
N SER A 116 17.92 9.89 19.40
CA SER A 116 16.85 10.09 20.39
C SER A 116 15.94 11.29 20.03
N ASN A 117 16.17 11.92 18.89
CA ASN A 117 15.37 13.03 18.39
C ASN A 117 15.28 13.00 16.84
N PRO A 118 14.68 11.94 16.25
CA PRO A 118 14.65 11.78 14.80
C PRO A 118 13.96 12.94 14.08
N ILE A 119 12.97 13.61 14.69
CA ILE A 119 12.32 14.78 14.05
C ILE A 119 13.30 15.94 13.76
N SER A 120 14.43 16.02 14.47
CA SER A 120 15.45 17.05 14.25
C SER A 120 16.30 16.86 13.00
N GLY A 121 16.22 15.70 12.34
CA GLY A 121 17.13 15.38 11.24
C GLY A 121 18.52 14.92 11.67
N LYS A 122 18.83 14.89 12.98
CA LYS A 122 20.18 14.63 13.50
C LYS A 122 20.39 13.19 13.92
N TRP A 123 21.50 12.62 13.47
CA TRP A 123 21.87 11.22 13.71
C TRP A 123 23.35 11.09 14.06
N ASP A 124 23.65 10.25 15.05
CA ASP A 124 25.01 9.86 15.42
C ASP A 124 25.33 8.47 14.89
N ILE A 125 26.61 8.20 14.63
CA ILE A 125 27.07 6.85 14.28
C ILE A 125 27.21 6.04 15.57
N LYS A 126 26.40 4.97 15.70
CA LYS A 126 26.52 3.99 16.79
C LYS A 126 27.59 2.94 16.50
N ASN A 127 27.65 2.45 15.27
CA ASN A 127 28.66 1.51 14.79
C ASN A 127 29.08 1.90 13.37
N ASP A 128 30.36 2.20 13.18
CA ASP A 128 30.90 2.72 11.91
C ASP A 128 31.24 1.63 10.87
N SER A 129 31.25 0.36 11.26
CA SER A 129 31.43 -0.76 10.34
C SER A 129 31.09 -2.10 11.01
N ILE A 130 29.95 -2.69 10.63
CA ILE A 130 29.60 -4.04 11.05
C ILE A 130 30.39 -5.10 10.24
N TYR A 131 30.87 -6.16 10.91
CA TYR A 131 31.59 -7.26 10.25
C TYR A 131 30.65 -8.34 9.70
N ALA A 132 29.57 -7.93 9.04
CA ALA A 132 28.60 -8.79 8.40
C ALA A 132 28.20 -8.25 7.02
N ARG A 133 27.57 -9.11 6.21
CA ARG A 133 26.85 -8.65 5.03
C ARG A 133 25.56 -7.96 5.47
N THR A 134 25.18 -6.93 4.73
CA THR A 134 24.01 -6.09 5.02
C THR A 134 23.20 -5.84 3.76
N PHE A 135 23.03 -6.88 2.93
CA PHE A 135 22.08 -6.81 1.81
C PHE A 135 20.68 -6.97 2.39
N ASP A 136 19.83 -5.97 2.18
CA ASP A 136 18.49 -5.85 2.76
C ASP A 136 18.47 -6.18 4.26
N PRO A 137 19.20 -5.40 5.08
CA PRO A 137 19.37 -5.70 6.48
C PRO A 137 18.05 -5.48 7.24
N THR A 138 17.79 -6.30 8.25
CA THR A 138 16.83 -6.00 9.32
C THR A 138 17.47 -6.22 10.67
N ILE A 139 17.36 -5.22 11.54
CA ILE A 139 17.77 -5.33 12.94
C ILE A 139 16.53 -5.64 13.78
N PHE A 140 16.62 -6.66 14.62
CA PHE A 140 15.56 -7.07 15.54
C PHE A 140 16.10 -7.13 16.96
N ARG A 141 15.30 -6.66 17.91
CA ARG A 141 15.54 -6.79 19.35
C ARG A 141 14.50 -7.71 19.95
N ASP A 142 14.95 -8.76 20.62
CA ASP A 142 14.08 -9.64 21.38
C ASP A 142 13.76 -9.07 22.77
N GLU A 143 12.70 -9.56 23.39
CA GLU A 143 12.23 -9.16 24.72
C GLU A 143 13.25 -9.45 25.83
N ASP A 144 14.10 -10.46 25.66
CA ASP A 144 15.23 -10.74 26.56
C ASP A 144 16.41 -9.76 26.37
N GLY A 145 16.31 -8.85 25.40
CA GLY A 145 17.27 -7.83 25.03
C GLY A 145 18.33 -8.28 24.02
N ARG A 146 18.32 -9.52 23.55
CA ARG A 146 19.26 -10.00 22.51
C ARG A 146 18.94 -9.32 21.18
N MET A 147 19.98 -9.11 20.39
CA MET A 147 19.92 -8.37 19.13
C MET A 147 20.26 -9.31 17.99
N TYR A 148 19.60 -9.16 16.86
CA TYR A 148 19.79 -10.01 15.70
C TYR A 148 19.82 -9.17 14.42
N LEU A 149 20.68 -9.54 13.49
CA LEU A 149 20.72 -9.03 12.12
C LEU A 149 20.24 -10.13 11.18
N TYR A 150 19.25 -9.80 10.36
CA TYR A 150 18.79 -10.60 9.23
C TYR A 150 19.26 -9.92 7.94
N HIS A 151 19.68 -10.70 6.95
CA HIS A 151 20.10 -10.16 5.66
C HIS A 151 19.97 -11.20 4.54
N GLY A 152 19.86 -10.73 3.30
CA GLY A 152 19.95 -11.57 2.12
C GLY A 152 19.32 -10.91 0.90
N LEU A 153 20.00 -11.06 -0.24
CA LEU A 153 19.54 -10.59 -1.54
C LEU A 153 20.09 -11.56 -2.59
N SER A 154 19.33 -12.60 -2.93
CA SER A 154 19.86 -13.65 -3.80
C SER A 154 18.82 -14.50 -4.49
N ALA A 155 19.16 -14.97 -5.69
CA ALA A 155 18.41 -16.01 -6.36
C ALA A 155 18.85 -17.45 -5.99
N ARG A 156 19.88 -17.60 -5.15
CA ARG A 156 20.50 -18.91 -4.89
C ARG A 156 20.89 -19.15 -3.45
N THR A 157 21.31 -18.12 -2.74
CA THR A 157 21.72 -18.21 -1.34
C THR A 157 20.53 -17.92 -0.45
N PRO A 158 20.49 -18.51 0.75
CA PRO A 158 19.41 -18.28 1.70
C PRO A 158 19.39 -16.84 2.20
N ILE A 159 18.25 -16.44 2.77
CA ILE A 159 18.23 -15.38 3.80
C ILE A 159 18.96 -15.94 5.02
N LYS A 160 19.78 -15.10 5.65
CA LYS A 160 20.62 -15.45 6.79
C LYS A 160 20.27 -14.60 8.01
N GLY A 161 20.61 -15.10 9.18
CA GLY A 161 20.53 -14.38 10.43
C GLY A 161 21.77 -14.59 11.29
N ILE A 162 22.13 -13.60 12.10
CA ILE A 162 23.23 -13.69 13.07
C ILE A 162 22.87 -12.86 14.30
N GLU A 163 23.30 -13.31 15.47
CA GLU A 163 23.16 -12.54 16.70
C GLU A 163 24.17 -11.39 16.72
N LEU A 164 23.81 -10.28 17.36
CA LEU A 164 24.68 -9.12 17.58
C LEU A 164 24.98 -8.96 19.07
N ASP A 165 26.22 -8.59 19.38
CA ASP A 165 26.58 -8.05 20.70
C ASP A 165 25.79 -6.76 20.97
N ARG A 166 25.22 -6.63 22.17
CA ARG A 166 24.25 -5.57 22.48
C ARG A 166 24.87 -4.17 22.52
N GLU A 167 26.15 -4.08 22.89
CA GLU A 167 26.83 -2.79 23.09
C GLU A 167 27.49 -2.31 21.80
N SER A 168 28.28 -3.19 21.19
CA SER A 168 29.05 -2.89 19.97
C SER A 168 28.21 -3.05 18.69
N LEU A 169 27.11 -3.81 18.74
CA LEU A 169 26.33 -4.22 17.57
C LEU A 169 27.19 -4.95 16.51
N GLN A 170 28.24 -5.64 16.95
CA GLN A 170 29.03 -6.54 16.10
C GLN A 170 28.43 -7.95 16.11
N PRO A 171 28.55 -8.71 15.01
CA PRO A 171 28.04 -10.07 14.97
C PRO A 171 28.77 -10.97 15.96
N ILE A 172 28.03 -11.85 16.62
CA ILE A 172 28.55 -12.87 17.52
C ILE A 172 28.08 -14.27 17.08
N GLY A 173 29.01 -15.22 17.07
CA GLY A 173 28.74 -16.59 16.62
C GLY A 173 28.77 -16.75 15.11
N GLU A 174 28.00 -17.72 14.62
CA GLU A 174 27.93 -18.09 13.19
C GLU A 174 26.60 -17.64 12.57
N GLU A 175 26.62 -17.36 11.26
CA GLU A 175 25.39 -17.08 10.51
C GLU A 175 24.54 -18.35 10.36
N ALA A 176 23.26 -18.24 10.69
CA ALA A 176 22.26 -19.26 10.43
C ALA A 176 21.62 -19.06 9.04
N ASP A 177 21.49 -20.14 8.27
CA ASP A 177 20.67 -20.16 7.05
C ASP A 177 19.20 -20.33 7.43
N LEU A 178 18.35 -19.35 7.08
CA LEU A 178 16.98 -19.29 7.59
C LEU A 178 15.94 -19.81 6.60
N LEU A 179 16.04 -19.43 5.32
CA LEU A 179 15.15 -19.94 4.27
C LEU A 179 15.80 -19.90 2.89
N VAL A 180 15.39 -20.84 2.02
CA VAL A 180 15.75 -20.91 0.60
C VAL A 180 14.48 -21.05 -0.21
N SER A 181 14.37 -20.34 -1.33
CA SER A 181 13.25 -20.48 -2.26
C SER A 181 13.02 -21.93 -2.70
N ASN A 182 11.75 -22.32 -2.73
CA ASN A 182 11.23 -23.57 -3.24
C ASN A 182 10.13 -23.35 -4.31
N ARG A 183 10.44 -22.56 -5.35
CA ARG A 183 9.53 -22.24 -6.48
C ARG A 183 8.88 -23.43 -7.20
N LYS A 184 9.41 -24.65 -7.00
CA LYS A 184 8.80 -25.89 -7.51
C LYS A 184 7.41 -26.06 -6.92
N TYR A 185 7.29 -25.88 -5.61
CA TYR A 185 6.06 -26.08 -4.85
C TYR A 185 5.38 -24.77 -4.46
N TYR A 186 6.12 -23.65 -4.44
CA TYR A 186 5.61 -22.34 -4.03
C TYR A 186 5.44 -21.43 -5.24
N GLY A 187 4.21 -21.30 -5.73
CA GLY A 187 3.89 -20.53 -6.93
C GLY A 187 4.26 -19.06 -6.83
N TRP A 188 4.08 -18.44 -5.66
CA TRP A 188 4.37 -17.02 -5.42
C TRP A 188 5.85 -16.66 -5.58
N GLU A 189 6.75 -17.64 -5.50
CA GLU A 189 8.19 -17.42 -5.71
C GLU A 189 8.62 -17.51 -7.18
N ARG A 190 7.68 -17.76 -8.11
CA ARG A 190 7.96 -17.81 -9.54
C ARG A 190 7.92 -16.41 -10.13
N ARG A 191 8.78 -16.13 -11.10
CA ARG A 191 9.00 -14.77 -11.63
C ARG A 191 7.90 -14.31 -12.58
N GLY A 192 7.95 -13.02 -12.89
CA GLY A 192 7.10 -12.39 -13.91
C GLY A 192 5.82 -11.86 -13.31
N ASP A 193 5.19 -10.95 -14.04
CA ASP A 193 3.80 -10.59 -13.77
C ASP A 193 2.98 -11.89 -13.75
N TYR A 194 2.19 -12.04 -12.68
CA TYR A 194 1.32 -13.21 -12.47
C TYR A 194 2.05 -14.55 -12.33
N ASN A 195 3.33 -14.55 -11.91
CA ASN A 195 4.12 -15.74 -11.58
C ASN A 195 4.26 -16.75 -12.75
N THR A 196 4.40 -16.24 -13.97
CA THR A 196 4.38 -17.02 -15.22
C THR A 196 5.75 -17.63 -15.62
N ASP A 197 6.87 -17.05 -15.16
CA ASP A 197 8.22 -17.59 -15.46
C ASP A 197 8.63 -18.64 -14.43
N THR A 198 8.46 -19.91 -14.81
CA THR A 198 8.82 -21.09 -14.02
C THR A 198 10.29 -21.51 -14.19
N LYS A 199 10.99 -20.94 -15.18
CA LYS A 199 12.34 -21.38 -15.56
C LYS A 199 13.42 -20.68 -14.75
N LYS A 200 13.26 -19.36 -14.54
CA LYS A 200 14.26 -18.55 -13.81
C LYS A 200 13.97 -18.52 -12.32
N ARG A 201 15.04 -18.49 -11.52
CA ARG A 201 14.92 -18.23 -10.08
C ARG A 201 14.65 -16.75 -9.84
N ALA A 202 13.70 -16.46 -8.94
CA ALA A 202 13.46 -15.15 -8.37
C ALA A 202 14.58 -14.75 -7.41
N TRP A 203 14.74 -13.45 -7.19
CA TRP A 203 15.50 -12.95 -6.06
C TRP A 203 14.62 -13.08 -4.81
N VAL A 204 15.21 -13.63 -3.75
CA VAL A 204 14.67 -13.67 -2.38
C VAL A 204 15.41 -12.61 -1.60
N GLU A 205 14.68 -11.69 -0.99
CA GLU A 205 15.23 -10.46 -0.42
C GLU A 205 14.35 -9.91 0.72
N GLY A 206 14.63 -8.70 1.22
CA GLY A 206 13.72 -7.96 2.11
C GLY A 206 13.31 -8.69 3.40
N ALA A 207 14.25 -9.34 4.09
CA ALA A 207 13.95 -10.07 5.31
C ALA A 207 13.46 -9.12 6.41
N PHE A 208 12.35 -9.44 7.08
CA PHE A 208 11.87 -8.72 8.26
C PHE A 208 11.48 -9.73 9.35
N VAL A 209 11.40 -9.34 10.63
CA VAL A 209 10.92 -10.24 11.70
C VAL A 209 9.93 -9.55 12.62
N THR A 210 8.80 -10.20 12.85
CA THR A 210 7.81 -9.81 13.85
C THR A 210 7.73 -10.89 14.93
N LYS A 211 7.80 -10.50 16.21
CA LYS A 211 7.56 -11.43 17.33
C LYS A 211 6.12 -11.32 17.83
N HIS A 212 5.46 -12.45 18.02
CA HIS A 212 4.12 -12.52 18.61
C HIS A 212 3.93 -13.85 19.34
N ASN A 213 3.42 -13.82 20.58
CA ASN A 213 3.17 -15.01 21.41
C ASN A 213 4.33 -16.02 21.43
N ASN A 214 5.56 -15.54 21.71
CA ASN A 214 6.81 -16.32 21.73
C ASN A 214 7.25 -16.94 20.39
N LYS A 215 6.60 -16.58 19.28
CA LYS A 215 6.98 -17.01 17.94
C LYS A 215 7.57 -15.87 17.13
N TYR A 216 8.49 -16.22 16.24
CA TYR A 216 9.16 -15.33 15.30
C TYR A 216 8.61 -15.57 13.90
N TYR A 217 8.06 -14.52 13.31
CA TYR A 217 7.47 -14.50 11.98
C TYR A 217 8.48 -13.81 11.06
N LEU A 218 9.22 -14.60 10.28
CA LEU A 218 10.21 -14.15 9.31
C LEU A 218 9.52 -13.98 7.95
N HIS A 219 9.38 -12.72 7.54
CA HIS A 219 8.85 -12.36 6.23
C HIS A 219 10.01 -12.16 5.24
N TYR A 220 9.76 -12.42 3.96
CA TYR A 220 10.75 -12.24 2.89
C TYR A 220 10.06 -11.94 1.56
N SER A 221 10.75 -11.23 0.68
CA SER A 221 10.16 -10.67 -0.54
C SER A 221 10.53 -11.44 -1.79
N VAL A 222 9.54 -11.63 -2.66
CA VAL A 222 9.62 -12.35 -3.94
C VAL A 222 8.51 -11.87 -4.89
N PRO A 223 8.59 -12.09 -6.22
CA PRO A 223 9.71 -12.67 -6.96
C PRO A 223 10.63 -11.62 -7.64
N GLY A 224 10.35 -10.34 -7.42
CA GLY A 224 11.11 -9.19 -7.90
C GLY A 224 10.26 -7.92 -7.99
N THR A 225 10.80 -6.82 -7.48
CA THR A 225 10.10 -5.53 -7.28
C THR A 225 9.49 -4.89 -8.54
N GLN A 226 9.96 -5.28 -9.72
CA GLN A 226 9.45 -4.79 -11.00
C GLN A 226 8.12 -5.44 -11.42
N PHE A 227 7.73 -6.54 -10.77
CA PHE A 227 6.56 -7.33 -11.17
C PHE A 227 5.35 -6.99 -10.31
N LYS A 228 4.16 -7.04 -10.91
CA LYS A 228 2.88 -6.90 -10.19
C LYS A 228 2.71 -7.96 -9.10
N SER A 229 3.29 -9.14 -9.31
CA SER A 229 3.26 -10.27 -8.38
C SER A 229 4.19 -10.11 -7.18
N TYR A 230 4.88 -8.98 -7.02
CA TYR A 230 5.77 -8.76 -5.89
C TYR A 230 4.99 -8.74 -4.57
N GLY A 231 5.39 -9.60 -3.64
CA GLY A 231 4.75 -9.79 -2.34
C GLY A 231 5.70 -10.50 -1.39
N ASP A 232 5.22 -10.76 -0.19
CA ASP A 232 6.05 -11.37 0.84
C ASP A 232 5.53 -12.75 1.24
N GLY A 233 6.45 -13.71 1.28
CA GLY A 233 6.24 -14.99 1.93
C GLY A 233 6.60 -14.92 3.42
N MET A 234 6.23 -15.96 4.16
CA MET A 234 6.36 -16.03 5.61
C MET A 234 6.78 -17.42 6.08
N TYR A 235 7.72 -17.44 7.01
CA TYR A 235 8.06 -18.59 7.83
C TYR A 235 7.93 -18.26 9.33
N VAL A 236 7.66 -19.28 10.16
CA VAL A 236 7.48 -19.15 11.61
C VAL A 236 8.44 -20.08 12.35
N SER A 237 9.02 -19.59 13.45
CA SER A 237 9.85 -20.38 14.37
C SER A 237 9.56 -20.03 15.84
N GLU A 238 9.89 -20.94 16.75
CA GLU A 238 9.94 -20.68 18.19
C GLU A 238 11.28 -20.06 18.62
N ASN A 239 12.26 -19.95 17.70
CA ASN A 239 13.59 -19.38 17.96
C ASN A 239 13.93 -18.30 16.92
N PRO A 240 14.67 -17.24 17.30
CA PRO A 240 14.95 -16.11 16.40
C PRO A 240 15.78 -16.53 15.17
N LEU A 241 16.67 -17.50 15.31
CA LEU A 241 17.53 -18.01 14.23
C LEU A 241 17.05 -19.37 13.67
N GLY A 242 15.80 -19.74 13.92
CA GLY A 242 15.20 -20.97 13.40
C GLY A 242 15.45 -22.23 14.24
N PRO A 243 15.11 -23.42 13.72
CA PRO A 243 14.64 -23.67 12.35
C PRO A 243 13.26 -23.05 12.09
N PHE A 244 13.10 -22.52 10.89
CA PHE A 244 11.88 -21.86 10.42
C PHE A 244 11.01 -22.84 9.60
N ASN A 245 9.70 -22.82 9.83
CA ASN A 245 8.71 -23.61 9.10
C ASN A 245 7.81 -22.70 8.28
N LEU A 246 7.38 -23.13 7.09
CA LEU A 246 6.50 -22.32 6.25
C LEU A 246 5.20 -21.98 6.99
N ALA A 247 4.80 -20.70 6.98
CA ALA A 247 3.52 -20.29 7.56
C ALA A 247 2.34 -20.89 6.78
N GLU A 248 1.21 -21.07 7.48
CA GLU A 248 -0.01 -21.69 6.91
C GLU A 248 -0.50 -20.94 5.67
N ILE A 249 -0.62 -19.62 5.76
CA ILE A 249 -1.07 -18.73 4.69
C ILE A 249 0.14 -18.05 4.07
N ASN A 250 0.31 -18.26 2.77
CA ASN A 250 1.36 -17.67 1.96
C ASN A 250 0.85 -17.40 0.54
N PRO A 251 1.35 -16.33 -0.12
CA PRO A 251 2.13 -15.22 0.45
C PRO A 251 1.33 -14.43 1.50
N PHE A 252 1.94 -13.96 2.59
CA PHE A 252 1.22 -13.27 3.67
C PHE A 252 0.76 -11.85 3.26
N SER A 253 1.50 -11.23 2.33
CA SER A 253 1.16 -9.95 1.68
C SER A 253 1.25 -10.09 0.17
N TYR A 254 0.15 -9.79 -0.53
CA TYR A 254 0.06 -9.97 -1.98
C TYR A 254 -1.07 -9.14 -2.60
N LYS A 255 -0.72 -8.31 -3.59
CA LYS A 255 -1.66 -7.48 -4.36
C LYS A 255 -1.29 -7.48 -5.85
N PRO A 256 -1.69 -8.50 -6.61
CA PRO A 256 -1.24 -8.67 -8.00
C PRO A 256 -1.96 -7.76 -9.02
N GLU A 257 -3.04 -7.09 -8.60
CA GLU A 257 -3.89 -6.24 -9.44
C GLU A 257 -4.56 -5.13 -8.62
N GLY A 258 -5.34 -4.30 -9.32
CA GLY A 258 -5.91 -3.05 -8.86
C GLY A 258 -5.26 -1.87 -9.59
N PHE A 259 -5.56 -0.64 -9.17
CA PHE A 259 -4.94 0.57 -9.71
C PHE A 259 -3.41 0.50 -9.63
N ILE A 260 -2.90 0.09 -8.48
CA ILE A 260 -1.48 -0.16 -8.27
C ILE A 260 -1.28 -1.55 -7.66
N ALA A 261 -0.29 -2.29 -8.15
CA ALA A 261 0.01 -3.66 -7.76
C ALA A 261 1.36 -3.77 -7.03
N GLY A 262 1.64 -4.95 -6.49
CA GLY A 262 2.74 -5.21 -5.57
C GLY A 262 2.35 -4.93 -4.12
N ALA A 263 2.97 -5.65 -3.20
CA ALA A 263 2.92 -5.40 -1.75
C ALA A 263 4.03 -6.23 -1.09
N GLY A 264 5.26 -6.11 -1.61
CA GLY A 264 6.43 -6.84 -1.12
C GLY A 264 7.52 -5.90 -0.63
N HIS A 265 8.49 -6.42 0.10
CA HIS A 265 9.63 -5.72 0.70
C HIS A 265 9.22 -4.48 1.46
N GLY A 266 9.11 -4.65 2.77
CA GLY A 266 8.75 -3.60 3.69
C GLY A 266 8.80 -4.06 5.13
N SER A 267 7.96 -3.47 5.99
CA SER A 267 8.03 -3.68 7.44
C SER A 267 6.65 -3.71 8.07
N VAL A 268 6.59 -4.40 9.22
CA VAL A 268 5.42 -4.40 10.09
C VAL A 268 5.65 -3.45 11.25
N PHE A 269 4.64 -2.63 11.55
CA PHE A 269 4.62 -1.71 12.69
C PHE A 269 3.24 -1.67 13.33
N ASN A 270 3.11 -0.95 14.45
CA ASN A 270 1.86 -0.76 15.15
C ASN A 270 1.43 0.71 15.16
N ASP A 271 0.11 0.93 15.06
CA ASP A 271 -0.47 2.24 15.33
C ASP A 271 -0.72 2.48 16.84
N GLU A 272 -1.23 3.67 17.16
CA GLU A 272 -1.56 4.11 18.53
C GLU A 272 -2.57 3.20 19.25
N PHE A 273 -3.37 2.43 18.51
CA PHE A 273 -4.34 1.47 19.05
C PHE A 273 -3.80 0.03 19.11
N GLY A 274 -2.54 -0.17 18.73
CA GLY A 274 -1.90 -1.47 18.64
C GLY A 274 -2.40 -2.30 17.46
N ASN A 275 -3.02 -1.71 16.44
CA ASN A 275 -3.28 -2.43 15.18
C ASN A 275 -1.96 -2.69 14.47
N TYR A 276 -1.81 -3.87 13.87
CA TYR A 276 -0.65 -4.12 13.03
C TYR A 276 -0.89 -3.54 11.64
N TRP A 277 0.17 -2.97 11.09
CA TRP A 277 0.22 -2.43 9.73
C TRP A 277 1.43 -3.00 9.03
N TYR A 278 1.28 -3.30 7.74
CA TYR A 278 2.35 -3.63 6.83
C TYR A 278 2.48 -2.50 5.81
N ALA A 279 3.63 -1.83 5.80
CA ALA A 279 4.02 -0.95 4.71
C ALA A 279 4.82 -1.78 3.70
N GLY A 280 4.51 -1.70 2.42
CA GLY A 280 5.15 -2.49 1.38
C GLY A 280 5.41 -1.71 0.09
N THR A 281 6.33 -2.22 -0.71
CA THR A 281 6.69 -1.68 -2.01
C THR A 281 5.68 -2.10 -3.08
N MET A 282 5.24 -1.11 -3.86
CA MET A 282 4.32 -1.27 -4.97
C MET A 282 4.97 -0.86 -6.29
N THR A 283 4.61 -1.51 -7.39
CA THR A 283 5.29 -1.40 -8.68
C THR A 283 4.59 -0.45 -9.64
N VAL A 284 5.35 0.46 -10.25
CA VAL A 284 4.96 1.20 -11.46
C VAL A 284 5.74 0.64 -12.64
N ALA A 285 7.07 0.65 -12.56
CA ALA A 285 8.00 0.00 -13.48
C ALA A 285 7.73 0.26 -14.98
N VAL A 286 7.38 1.49 -15.35
CA VAL A 286 7.11 1.89 -16.75
C VAL A 286 8.37 2.43 -17.39
N LYS A 287 9.00 3.41 -16.76
CA LYS A 287 10.22 4.05 -17.28
C LYS A 287 11.48 3.28 -16.94
N HIS A 288 11.49 2.65 -15.77
CA HIS A 288 12.60 1.86 -15.28
C HIS A 288 12.07 0.79 -14.33
N ARG A 289 12.75 -0.36 -14.25
CA ARG A 289 12.32 -1.51 -13.43
C ARG A 289 12.21 -1.23 -11.93
N LEU A 290 12.79 -0.15 -11.42
CA LEU A 290 12.75 0.25 -10.01
C LEU A 290 11.81 1.44 -9.73
N GLU A 291 11.02 1.88 -10.71
CA GLU A 291 9.99 2.89 -10.50
C GLU A 291 8.88 2.33 -9.59
N ARG A 292 8.83 2.83 -8.35
CA ARG A 292 8.10 2.20 -7.23
C ARG A 292 7.41 3.24 -6.34
N ARG A 293 6.38 2.80 -5.62
CA ARG A 293 5.58 3.56 -4.65
C ARG A 293 5.38 2.76 -3.36
N ILE A 294 4.77 3.38 -2.35
CA ILE A 294 4.50 2.76 -1.05
C ILE A 294 3.01 2.50 -0.92
N GLY A 295 2.68 1.30 -0.41
CA GLY A 295 1.35 0.94 0.04
C GLY A 295 1.35 0.65 1.54
N MET A 296 0.26 0.99 2.22
CA MET A 296 0.02 0.63 3.61
C MET A 296 -1.23 -0.23 3.74
N PHE A 297 -1.11 -1.36 4.41
CA PHE A 297 -2.15 -2.38 4.55
C PHE A 297 -2.27 -2.81 6.01
N PRO A 298 -3.48 -2.95 6.57
CA PRO A 298 -3.60 -3.49 7.92
C PRO A 298 -3.21 -4.97 7.92
N ALA A 299 -2.64 -5.42 9.03
CA ALA A 299 -2.26 -6.80 9.25
C ALA A 299 -2.87 -7.33 10.54
N PHE A 300 -3.05 -8.64 10.62
CA PHE A 300 -3.77 -9.27 11.72
C PHE A 300 -3.13 -10.61 12.08
N PHE A 301 -3.19 -10.95 13.36
CA PHE A 301 -3.08 -12.32 13.84
C PHE A 301 -4.49 -12.85 14.04
N ASP A 302 -4.80 -14.03 13.50
CA ASP A 302 -6.00 -14.76 13.90
C ASP A 302 -5.78 -15.56 15.20
N GLU A 303 -6.83 -16.22 15.68
CA GLU A 303 -6.82 -16.96 16.95
C GLU A 303 -5.81 -18.12 16.97
N ASP A 304 -5.44 -18.66 15.80
CA ASP A 304 -4.44 -19.72 15.66
C ASP A 304 -3.01 -19.17 15.50
N GLY A 305 -2.84 -17.84 15.55
CA GLY A 305 -1.57 -17.16 15.31
C GLY A 305 -1.16 -17.12 13.84
N CYS A 306 -2.10 -17.24 12.90
CA CYS A 306 -1.84 -16.99 11.49
C CYS A 306 -1.73 -15.48 11.25
N PHE A 307 -0.58 -15.03 10.76
CA PHE A 307 -0.34 -13.64 10.43
C PHE A 307 -0.57 -13.36 8.94
N TYR A 308 -1.34 -12.33 8.62
CA TYR A 308 -1.65 -11.95 7.24
C TYR A 308 -1.83 -10.43 7.10
N ALA A 309 -1.50 -9.90 5.93
CA ALA A 309 -1.84 -8.53 5.52
C ALA A 309 -3.10 -8.54 4.66
N TYR A 310 -4.03 -7.63 4.93
CA TYR A 310 -5.25 -7.48 4.14
C TYR A 310 -5.05 -6.45 3.02
N THR A 311 -4.94 -6.95 1.79
CA THR A 311 -4.72 -6.13 0.58
C THR A 311 -5.98 -5.89 -0.25
N GLY A 312 -7.11 -6.47 0.16
CA GLY A 312 -8.40 -6.32 -0.52
C GLY A 312 -8.82 -4.85 -0.58
N PHE A 313 -9.17 -4.37 -1.77
CA PHE A 313 -9.48 -2.96 -2.01
C PHE A 313 -8.39 -1.98 -1.52
N GLY A 314 -7.14 -2.43 -1.36
CA GLY A 314 -6.10 -1.62 -0.69
C GLY A 314 -5.75 -0.31 -1.39
N ASP A 315 -6.21 -0.08 -2.62
CA ASP A 315 -6.13 1.14 -3.40
C ASP A 315 -7.48 1.88 -3.51
N TYR A 316 -8.42 1.61 -2.60
CA TYR A 316 -9.65 2.38 -2.41
C TYR A 316 -9.57 3.17 -1.09
N PRO A 317 -10.35 4.27 -0.94
CA PRO A 317 -10.40 5.03 0.29
C PRO A 317 -10.80 4.18 1.50
N HIS A 318 -9.95 4.16 2.51
CA HIS A 318 -10.23 3.55 3.81
C HIS A 318 -10.13 4.60 4.90
N ALA A 319 -10.98 4.46 5.93
CA ALA A 319 -10.91 5.32 7.10
C ALA A 319 -9.68 4.98 7.95
N LYS A 320 -9.04 6.00 8.51
CA LYS A 320 -8.13 5.84 9.64
C LYS A 320 -8.88 5.13 10.77
N PRO A 321 -8.31 4.04 11.35
CA PRO A 321 -8.92 3.41 12.51
C PRO A 321 -9.12 4.40 13.65
N GLN A 322 -10.26 4.29 14.32
CA GLN A 322 -10.59 5.07 15.52
C GLN A 322 -10.42 4.26 16.81
N GLY A 323 -9.76 3.10 16.71
CA GLY A 323 -9.63 2.12 17.78
C GLY A 323 -8.99 0.82 17.29
N LYS A 324 -8.97 -0.17 18.18
CA LYS A 324 -8.49 -1.52 17.88
C LYS A 324 -9.42 -2.20 16.86
N MET A 325 -8.84 -2.68 15.77
CA MET A 325 -9.46 -3.55 14.78
C MET A 325 -9.28 -5.01 15.19
N ASN A 326 -10.34 -5.81 15.07
CA ASN A 326 -10.33 -7.23 15.38
C ASN A 326 -10.05 -8.09 14.15
N SER A 327 -10.50 -7.64 12.97
CA SER A 327 -10.25 -8.35 11.72
C SER A 327 -10.35 -7.42 10.51
N TYR A 328 -10.01 -7.94 9.32
CA TYR A 328 -10.20 -7.23 8.06
C TYR A 328 -11.65 -6.76 7.81
N LYS A 329 -12.65 -7.37 8.48
CA LYS A 329 -14.06 -6.93 8.38
C LYS A 329 -14.29 -5.53 8.96
N ASP A 330 -13.44 -5.10 9.88
CA ASP A 330 -13.47 -3.75 10.47
C ASP A 330 -12.80 -2.71 9.55
N TYR A 331 -12.16 -3.17 8.46
CA TYR A 331 -11.41 -2.34 7.53
C TYR A 331 -11.92 -2.56 6.09
N GLN A 332 -13.00 -1.86 5.75
CA GLN A 332 -13.65 -1.91 4.44
C GLN A 332 -13.62 -0.52 3.78
N PRO A 333 -13.64 -0.44 2.44
CA PRO A 333 -13.57 0.84 1.75
C PRO A 333 -14.76 1.71 2.12
N GLN A 334 -14.49 2.99 2.42
CA GLN A 334 -15.51 3.97 2.75
C GLN A 334 -16.29 4.43 1.52
N TYR A 335 -15.61 4.48 0.37
CA TYR A 335 -16.17 4.98 -0.89
C TYR A 335 -15.84 4.04 -2.05
N MET A 336 -16.73 3.99 -3.03
CA MET A 336 -16.54 3.18 -4.24
C MET A 336 -16.05 4.03 -5.40
N LEU A 337 -15.35 3.41 -6.34
CA LEU A 337 -14.85 4.08 -7.53
C LEU A 337 -15.98 4.36 -8.52
N LEU A 338 -16.14 5.63 -8.89
CA LEU A 338 -17.15 6.14 -9.83
C LEU A 338 -16.59 6.37 -11.23
N SER A 339 -15.27 6.49 -11.37
CA SER A 339 -14.62 6.90 -12.62
C SER A 339 -14.21 5.74 -13.53
N TYR A 340 -14.28 4.48 -13.08
CA TYR A 340 -13.81 3.33 -13.88
C TYR A 340 -14.52 3.22 -15.22
N ASN A 341 -13.73 3.21 -16.30
CA ASN A 341 -14.17 3.07 -17.69
C ASN A 341 -15.28 4.07 -18.11
N LYS A 342 -15.31 5.25 -17.47
CA LYS A 342 -16.27 6.31 -17.79
C LYS A 342 -15.89 7.08 -19.05
N PRO A 343 -16.87 7.67 -19.77
CA PRO A 343 -16.56 8.53 -20.90
C PRO A 343 -15.69 9.73 -20.51
N VAL A 344 -14.66 9.98 -21.31
CA VAL A 344 -13.68 11.07 -21.08
C VAL A 344 -13.68 12.03 -22.27
N GLU A 345 -13.54 13.33 -21.97
CA GLU A 345 -13.19 14.38 -22.91
C GLU A 345 -11.92 15.10 -22.45
N VAL A 346 -11.10 15.56 -23.39
CA VAL A 346 -9.80 16.16 -23.10
C VAL A 346 -9.52 17.34 -24.03
N SER A 347 -8.68 18.26 -23.59
CA SER A 347 -8.20 19.38 -24.41
C SER A 347 -7.39 18.91 -25.62
N SER A 348 -6.56 17.88 -25.43
CA SER A 348 -5.70 17.29 -26.44
C SER A 348 -5.19 15.92 -25.99
N SER A 349 -4.65 15.12 -26.92
CA SER A 349 -4.01 13.84 -26.60
C SER A 349 -2.67 13.73 -27.31
N PHE A 350 -1.65 13.32 -26.56
CA PHE A 350 -0.36 12.90 -27.10
C PHE A 350 -0.43 11.46 -27.59
N ASN A 351 0.38 11.13 -28.60
CA ASN A 351 0.37 9.80 -29.21
C ASN A 351 0.67 8.73 -28.14
N ASP A 352 0.01 7.58 -28.25
CA ASP A 352 0.10 6.43 -27.33
C ASP A 352 -0.34 6.69 -25.87
N HIS A 353 -0.84 7.90 -25.56
CA HIS A 353 -1.39 8.29 -24.27
C HIS A 353 -2.88 8.69 -24.40
N GLN A 354 -3.71 7.72 -24.76
CA GLN A 354 -5.14 7.93 -25.02
C GLN A 354 -5.90 8.32 -23.75
N LYS A 355 -7.03 9.02 -23.90
CA LYS A 355 -7.78 9.60 -22.79
C LYS A 355 -8.38 8.54 -21.85
N GLU A 356 -8.67 7.36 -22.38
CA GLU A 356 -9.23 6.22 -21.65
C GLU A 356 -8.24 5.69 -20.59
N ASN A 357 -6.94 5.90 -20.77
CA ASN A 357 -5.89 5.44 -19.85
C ASN A 357 -5.93 6.14 -18.46
N CYS A 358 -6.70 7.21 -18.27
CA CYS A 358 -6.82 7.84 -16.94
C CYS A 358 -7.96 7.26 -16.09
N VAL A 359 -8.76 6.35 -16.67
CA VAL A 359 -9.94 5.72 -16.05
C VAL A 359 -9.92 4.19 -16.19
N ASP A 360 -8.80 3.61 -16.56
CA ASP A 360 -8.64 2.15 -16.80
C ASP A 360 -8.22 1.36 -15.54
N GLU A 361 -8.04 2.06 -14.41
CA GLU A 361 -7.52 1.51 -13.15
C GLU A 361 -6.16 0.80 -13.31
N ASN A 362 -5.23 1.43 -14.03
CA ASN A 362 -3.87 0.95 -14.17
C ASN A 362 -2.85 2.09 -14.10
N ILE A 363 -2.10 2.19 -13.00
CA ILE A 363 -1.07 3.22 -12.80
C ILE A 363 0.05 3.18 -13.87
N LYS A 364 0.20 2.07 -14.59
CA LYS A 364 1.23 1.88 -15.61
C LYS A 364 0.88 2.50 -16.96
N THR A 365 -0.38 2.88 -17.18
CA THR A 365 -0.86 3.61 -18.35
C THR A 365 -1.16 5.06 -17.95
N SER A 366 -1.25 5.95 -18.92
CA SER A 366 -1.65 7.35 -18.66
C SER A 366 -2.23 8.01 -19.89
N TRP A 367 -3.16 8.94 -19.65
CA TRP A 367 -3.48 9.98 -20.61
C TRP A 367 -2.43 11.10 -20.48
N SER A 368 -2.10 11.73 -21.61
CA SER A 368 -1.25 12.93 -21.65
C SER A 368 -1.81 13.91 -22.66
N ALA A 369 -1.89 15.18 -22.26
CA ALA A 369 -2.09 16.28 -23.19
C ALA A 369 -0.88 16.44 -24.13
N LEU A 370 -1.04 17.21 -25.21
CA LEU A 370 0.06 17.56 -26.12
C LEU A 370 1.13 18.42 -25.45
N SER A 371 0.78 19.18 -24.40
CA SER A 371 1.69 20.07 -23.69
C SER A 371 1.47 20.05 -22.17
N GLY A 372 2.40 20.66 -21.41
CA GLY A 372 2.24 20.96 -19.99
C GLY A 372 1.73 22.39 -19.71
N ARG A 373 1.22 23.09 -20.73
CA ARG A 373 0.81 24.50 -20.61
C ARG A 373 -0.48 24.64 -19.82
N LYS A 374 -0.62 25.80 -19.14
CA LYS A 374 -1.87 26.21 -18.49
C LYS A 374 -3.04 26.12 -19.49
N GLY A 375 -4.14 25.53 -19.04
CA GLY A 375 -5.39 25.39 -19.81
C GLY A 375 -5.59 24.03 -20.49
N GLU A 376 -4.60 23.13 -20.47
CA GLU A 376 -4.88 21.71 -20.78
C GLU A 376 -5.84 21.13 -19.74
N TRP A 377 -6.80 20.32 -20.14
CA TRP A 377 -7.86 19.83 -19.25
C TRP A 377 -8.32 18.43 -19.62
N LEU A 378 -8.90 17.77 -18.62
CA LEU A 378 -9.55 16.47 -18.73
C LEU A 378 -10.88 16.51 -17.97
N MET A 379 -11.94 15.95 -18.56
CA MET A 379 -13.27 15.86 -18.00
C MET A 379 -13.81 14.43 -18.09
N ILE A 380 -14.32 13.92 -16.97
CA ILE A 380 -15.06 12.66 -16.91
C ILE A 380 -16.55 12.94 -16.89
N ASP A 381 -17.34 12.20 -17.67
CA ASP A 381 -18.79 12.08 -17.52
C ASP A 381 -19.10 10.84 -16.67
N LEU A 382 -19.61 11.02 -15.45
CA LEU A 382 -20.05 9.92 -14.58
C LEU A 382 -21.37 9.28 -15.04
N GLU A 383 -21.89 9.71 -16.20
CA GLU A 383 -23.10 9.28 -16.92
C GLU A 383 -24.42 9.68 -16.25
N GLU A 384 -24.43 9.76 -14.92
CA GLU A 384 -25.50 10.30 -14.10
C GLU A 384 -24.93 11.17 -12.98
N GLU A 385 -25.79 11.92 -12.31
CA GLU A 385 -25.45 12.62 -11.08
C GLU A 385 -25.05 11.60 -10.00
N LYS A 386 -23.84 11.68 -9.47
CA LYS A 386 -23.33 10.79 -8.41
C LYS A 386 -23.06 11.58 -7.13
N ASP A 387 -23.10 10.90 -5.99
CA ASP A 387 -22.68 11.46 -4.71
C ASP A 387 -21.16 11.30 -4.56
N VAL A 388 -20.40 12.37 -4.83
CA VAL A 388 -18.93 12.38 -4.84
C VAL A 388 -18.40 12.78 -3.48
N HIS A 389 -17.51 11.97 -2.91
CA HIS A 389 -16.93 12.17 -1.57
C HIS A 389 -15.42 12.44 -1.58
N ALA A 390 -14.69 11.89 -2.55
CA ALA A 390 -13.24 12.05 -2.61
C ALA A 390 -12.69 11.92 -4.03
N LEU A 391 -11.49 12.44 -4.24
CA LEU A 391 -10.75 12.32 -5.50
C LEU A 391 -9.31 11.89 -5.21
N GLN A 392 -8.72 11.11 -6.12
CA GLN A 392 -7.27 10.88 -6.15
C GLN A 392 -6.73 11.23 -7.54
N ILE A 393 -5.75 12.12 -7.58
CA ILE A 393 -5.08 12.53 -8.82
C ILE A 393 -3.71 11.87 -8.83
N ASN A 394 -3.55 10.93 -9.75
CA ASN A 394 -2.28 10.24 -9.96
C ASN A 394 -1.63 10.82 -11.21
N PHE A 395 -0.65 11.71 -11.02
CA PHE A 395 0.06 12.32 -12.14
C PHE A 395 1.04 11.34 -12.76
N ALA A 396 1.24 11.46 -14.07
CA ALA A 396 2.26 10.75 -14.81
C ALA A 396 3.34 11.74 -15.29
N ASP A 397 4.60 11.39 -15.10
CA ASP A 397 5.72 12.25 -15.48
C ASP A 397 6.08 12.07 -16.97
N VAL A 398 5.23 12.50 -17.93
CA VAL A 398 5.51 12.30 -19.37
C VAL A 398 6.46 13.39 -19.91
N ASP A 399 7.50 12.99 -20.66
CA ASP A 399 8.52 13.86 -21.26
C ASP A 399 9.27 14.78 -20.27
N THR A 400 9.33 14.40 -19.00
CA THR A 400 10.15 15.10 -17.99
C THR A 400 11.65 14.79 -18.16
N LYS A 401 12.48 15.72 -17.70
CA LYS A 401 13.94 15.65 -17.59
C LYS A 401 14.42 16.01 -16.18
N ILE A 402 13.53 16.03 -15.19
CA ILE A 402 13.89 16.39 -13.81
C ILE A 402 14.71 15.25 -13.20
N LEU A 403 15.81 15.60 -12.55
CA LEU A 403 16.57 14.69 -11.68
C LEU A 403 16.64 15.27 -10.26
N GLY A 404 16.59 14.40 -9.25
CA GLY A 404 16.67 14.80 -7.83
C GLY A 404 15.46 15.61 -7.33
N ARG A 405 15.73 16.66 -6.55
CA ARG A 405 14.71 17.50 -5.89
C ARG A 405 14.93 19.01 -6.12
N PRO A 406 14.79 19.54 -7.36
CA PRO A 406 14.80 20.99 -7.57
C PRO A 406 13.66 21.72 -6.83
N GLN A 407 13.78 23.03 -6.65
CA GLN A 407 12.88 23.87 -5.82
C GLN A 407 11.46 24.08 -6.38
N ASP A 408 11.10 23.52 -7.54
CA ASP A 408 9.82 23.79 -8.24
C ASP A 408 9.05 22.54 -8.69
N ILE A 409 9.13 21.46 -7.90
CA ILE A 409 8.43 20.21 -8.21
C ILE A 409 7.02 20.23 -7.61
N TYR A 410 6.06 20.84 -8.30
CA TYR A 410 4.66 20.80 -7.88
C TYR A 410 3.71 20.96 -9.06
N TYR A 411 2.51 20.42 -8.90
CA TYR A 411 1.39 20.61 -9.82
C TYR A 411 0.48 21.72 -9.30
N GLN A 412 -0.03 22.55 -10.20
CA GLN A 412 -1.11 23.47 -9.91
C GLN A 412 -2.27 23.16 -10.82
N TYR A 413 -3.48 23.10 -10.26
CA TYR A 413 -4.66 22.70 -11.01
C TYR A 413 -5.94 23.21 -10.33
N LEU A 414 -7.02 23.23 -11.11
CA LEU A 414 -8.37 23.53 -10.65
C LEU A 414 -9.27 22.34 -10.99
N ILE A 415 -10.04 21.85 -10.02
CA ILE A 415 -11.09 20.85 -10.25
C ILE A 415 -12.44 21.52 -10.07
N GLU A 416 -13.31 21.30 -11.04
CA GLU A 416 -14.68 21.81 -11.06
C GLU A 416 -15.64 20.65 -11.33
N TYR A 417 -16.88 20.80 -10.89
CA TYR A 417 -17.97 19.88 -11.25
C TYR A 417 -19.16 20.61 -11.86
N SER A 418 -19.95 19.86 -12.62
CA SER A 418 -21.17 20.34 -13.29
C SER A 418 -22.18 19.21 -13.48
N ASN A 419 -23.46 19.54 -13.58
CA ASN A 419 -24.51 18.59 -13.98
C ASN A 419 -25.00 18.81 -15.42
N ASP A 420 -24.57 19.89 -16.08
CA ASP A 420 -25.05 20.28 -17.42
C ASP A 420 -23.95 20.70 -18.42
N LYS A 421 -22.67 20.59 -18.02
CA LYS A 421 -21.46 21.07 -18.72
C LYS A 421 -21.40 22.59 -18.96
N LYS A 422 -22.35 23.36 -18.44
CA LYS A 422 -22.47 24.82 -18.67
C LYS A 422 -22.16 25.59 -17.40
N ASN A 423 -22.80 25.20 -16.30
CA ASN A 423 -22.62 25.80 -14.99
C ASN A 423 -21.60 24.96 -14.21
N TRP A 424 -20.45 25.56 -13.93
CA TRP A 424 -19.33 24.92 -13.25
C TRP A 424 -19.19 25.48 -11.85
N THR A 425 -19.05 24.59 -10.87
CA THR A 425 -18.77 24.94 -9.48
C THR A 425 -17.37 24.44 -9.14
N VAL A 426 -16.56 25.30 -8.51
CA VAL A 426 -15.23 24.93 -8.05
C VAL A 426 -15.37 23.87 -6.96
N LEU A 427 -14.67 22.75 -7.15
CA LEU A 427 -14.59 21.66 -6.19
C LEU A 427 -13.29 21.73 -5.37
N ILE A 428 -12.15 21.85 -6.05
CA ILE A 428 -10.82 21.93 -5.45
C ILE A 428 -10.01 22.98 -6.19
N ASP A 429 -9.47 23.97 -5.47
CA ASP A 429 -8.57 24.98 -6.02
C ASP A 429 -7.15 24.78 -5.48
N LYS A 430 -6.29 24.20 -6.32
CA LYS A 430 -4.83 24.08 -6.10
C LYS A 430 -4.05 24.95 -7.09
N THR A 431 -4.63 26.07 -7.55
CA THR A 431 -3.98 26.96 -8.53
C THR A 431 -2.76 27.70 -7.98
N ASN A 432 -2.64 27.79 -6.65
CA ASN A 432 -1.47 28.34 -5.94
C ASN A 432 -0.70 27.27 -5.15
N ASN A 433 -0.91 25.97 -5.44
CA ASN A 433 -0.21 24.89 -4.75
C ASN A 433 1.31 24.96 -4.97
N ILE A 434 2.06 24.63 -3.92
CA ILE A 434 3.53 24.54 -3.92
C ILE A 434 4.04 23.21 -3.34
N GLN A 435 3.13 22.30 -2.97
CA GLN A 435 3.48 20.98 -2.43
C GLN A 435 3.64 19.94 -3.54
N ASP A 436 4.66 19.10 -3.42
CA ASP A 436 4.91 17.97 -4.31
C ASP A 436 4.03 16.77 -3.90
N ALA A 437 2.89 16.62 -4.56
CA ALA A 437 1.92 15.55 -4.32
C ALA A 437 1.57 14.84 -5.64
N PRO A 438 2.42 13.91 -6.14
CA PRO A 438 2.16 13.19 -7.39
C PRO A 438 0.99 12.20 -7.30
N HIS A 439 0.53 11.85 -6.09
CA HIS A 439 -0.59 10.93 -5.82
C HIS A 439 -1.60 11.60 -4.88
N ASP A 440 -2.06 12.78 -5.26
CA ASP A 440 -2.83 13.70 -4.43
C ASP A 440 -4.23 13.12 -4.11
N TYR A 441 -4.40 12.59 -2.91
CA TYR A 441 -5.68 12.12 -2.39
C TYR A 441 -6.37 13.24 -1.59
N ILE A 442 -7.63 13.51 -1.90
CA ILE A 442 -8.40 14.60 -1.33
C ILE A 442 -9.79 14.11 -0.98
N GLU A 443 -10.08 14.02 0.32
CA GLU A 443 -11.43 13.80 0.82
C GLU A 443 -12.17 15.14 0.95
N LEU A 444 -13.37 15.26 0.38
CA LEU A 444 -14.13 16.52 0.35
C LEU A 444 -14.76 16.82 1.70
N ASP A 445 -14.67 18.06 2.19
CA ASP A 445 -15.31 18.50 3.46
C ASP A 445 -16.79 18.13 3.56
N SER A 446 -17.49 18.13 2.43
CA SER A 446 -18.85 17.62 2.27
C SER A 446 -18.99 17.01 0.89
N SER A 447 -19.80 15.96 0.79
CA SER A 447 -20.06 15.35 -0.50
C SER A 447 -20.80 16.31 -1.43
N VAL A 448 -20.58 16.14 -2.73
CA VAL A 448 -21.25 16.93 -3.76
C VAL A 448 -21.98 16.01 -4.72
N ASN A 449 -23.16 16.43 -5.16
CA ASN A 449 -23.84 15.76 -6.25
C ASN A 449 -23.31 16.32 -7.59
N GLY A 450 -22.61 15.49 -8.36
CA GLY A 450 -21.93 15.89 -9.59
C GLY A 450 -21.99 14.82 -10.67
N ARG A 451 -22.12 15.22 -11.94
CA ARG A 451 -22.03 14.32 -13.10
C ARG A 451 -20.72 14.49 -13.87
N TYR A 452 -20.34 15.72 -14.18
CA TYR A 452 -19.15 16.04 -14.94
C TYR A 452 -18.08 16.55 -13.99
N ILE A 453 -16.93 15.90 -13.96
CA ILE A 453 -15.79 16.31 -13.12
C ILE A 453 -14.64 16.69 -14.05
N ARG A 454 -14.16 17.93 -13.97
CA ARG A 454 -13.09 18.46 -14.83
C ARG A 454 -11.90 18.91 -14.02
N ILE A 455 -10.70 18.48 -14.40
CA ILE A 455 -9.43 19.02 -13.93
C ILE A 455 -8.79 19.87 -15.03
N THR A 456 -8.34 21.07 -14.67
CA THR A 456 -7.63 22.01 -15.56
C THR A 456 -6.23 22.27 -15.02
N ASN A 457 -5.23 22.04 -15.88
CA ASN A 457 -3.83 22.30 -15.59
C ASN A 457 -3.53 23.79 -15.49
N TYR A 458 -2.78 24.19 -14.46
CA TYR A 458 -2.18 25.52 -14.33
C TYR A 458 -0.66 25.46 -14.43
N LYS A 459 -0.05 24.43 -13.83
CA LYS A 459 1.40 24.17 -13.89
C LYS A 459 1.68 22.69 -13.70
N VAL A 460 2.62 22.18 -14.47
CA VAL A 460 3.32 20.90 -14.22
C VAL A 460 4.76 21.19 -13.80
N PRO A 461 5.41 20.29 -13.04
CA PRO A 461 6.80 20.48 -12.66
C PRO A 461 7.74 20.51 -13.87
N ASP A 462 7.47 19.69 -14.89
CA ASP A 462 8.14 19.65 -16.19
C ASP A 462 7.33 18.80 -17.18
N GLY A 463 7.70 18.78 -18.45
CA GLY A 463 7.12 17.89 -19.46
C GLY A 463 5.67 18.22 -19.81
N LYS A 464 4.81 17.20 -19.84
CA LYS A 464 3.39 17.29 -20.25
C LYS A 464 2.44 17.14 -19.07
N PHE A 465 1.24 17.68 -19.22
CA PHE A 465 0.15 17.39 -18.29
C PHE A 465 -0.40 16.00 -18.57
N ALA A 466 -0.10 15.07 -17.67
CA ALA A 466 -0.47 13.67 -17.82
C ALA A 466 -0.94 13.07 -16.49
N ILE A 467 -1.93 12.19 -16.59
CA ILE A 467 -2.63 11.59 -15.46
C ILE A 467 -2.77 10.09 -15.74
N SER A 468 -2.23 9.25 -14.85
CA SER A 468 -2.40 7.79 -14.86
C SER A 468 -3.69 7.34 -14.19
N GLY A 469 -4.27 8.17 -13.33
CA GLY A 469 -5.58 7.89 -12.73
C GLY A 469 -6.24 9.18 -12.25
N PHE A 470 -7.36 9.57 -12.86
CA PHE A 470 -8.25 10.58 -12.32
C PHE A 470 -9.42 9.88 -11.62
N ARG A 471 -9.18 9.50 -10.37
CA ARG A 471 -10.03 8.57 -9.64
C ARG A 471 -11.04 9.35 -8.82
N VAL A 472 -12.33 9.16 -9.12
CA VAL A 472 -13.44 9.82 -8.42
C VAL A 472 -14.13 8.78 -7.55
N PHE A 473 -14.30 9.07 -6.27
CA PHE A 473 -14.87 8.14 -5.30
C PHE A 473 -16.15 8.69 -4.66
N GLY A 474 -17.08 7.78 -4.38
CA GLY A 474 -18.34 8.09 -3.74
C GLY A 474 -19.35 6.96 -3.91
N PHE A 475 -20.62 7.32 -4.15
CA PHE A 475 -21.71 6.38 -4.35
C PHE A 475 -22.55 6.72 -5.59
N GLY A 476 -22.92 5.68 -6.33
CA GLY A 476 -23.96 5.78 -7.35
C GLY A 476 -25.38 5.76 -6.76
N ASN A 477 -26.38 5.88 -7.65
CA ASN A 477 -27.80 5.85 -7.27
C ASN A 477 -28.44 4.45 -7.41
N GLY A 478 -27.62 3.45 -7.69
CA GLY A 478 -28.05 2.10 -8.05
C GLY A 478 -28.10 1.14 -6.86
N LYS A 479 -28.08 -0.15 -7.19
CA LYS A 479 -27.94 -1.23 -6.21
C LYS A 479 -26.56 -1.87 -6.35
N LYS A 480 -26.07 -2.40 -5.23
CA LYS A 480 -24.95 -3.36 -5.22
C LYS A 480 -25.22 -4.51 -6.20
N PRO A 481 -24.17 -5.13 -6.77
CA PRO A 481 -24.34 -6.31 -7.60
C PRO A 481 -24.96 -7.46 -6.79
N GLY A 482 -25.54 -8.44 -7.48
CA GLY A 482 -25.97 -9.69 -6.82
C GLY A 482 -24.78 -10.56 -6.43
N ILE A 483 -25.04 -11.61 -5.65
CA ILE A 483 -24.07 -12.68 -5.38
C ILE A 483 -23.62 -13.29 -6.71
N VAL A 484 -22.34 -13.66 -6.81
CA VAL A 484 -21.79 -14.36 -7.97
C VAL A 484 -22.29 -15.79 -8.00
N ASP A 485 -22.84 -16.22 -9.14
CA ASP A 485 -23.30 -17.57 -9.37
C ASP A 485 -22.33 -18.38 -10.25
N GLN A 486 -22.44 -19.71 -10.16
CA GLN A 486 -21.70 -20.66 -11.01
C GLN A 486 -20.18 -20.51 -10.96
N LEU A 487 -19.61 -20.25 -9.78
CA LEU A 487 -18.16 -20.35 -9.60
C LEU A 487 -17.69 -21.80 -9.86
N THR A 488 -16.73 -21.95 -10.76
CA THR A 488 -15.99 -23.19 -10.99
C THR A 488 -14.54 -22.99 -10.59
N VAL A 489 -13.97 -23.98 -9.91
CA VAL A 489 -12.57 -23.98 -9.44
C VAL A 489 -11.88 -25.23 -9.99
N LYS A 490 -10.89 -25.05 -10.86
CA LYS A 490 -10.16 -26.16 -11.48
C LYS A 490 -8.66 -26.06 -11.20
N ARG A 491 -8.15 -26.91 -10.31
CA ARG A 491 -6.70 -27.05 -10.10
C ARG A 491 -6.08 -27.63 -11.38
N ASN A 492 -4.95 -27.07 -11.80
CA ASN A 492 -4.22 -27.61 -12.94
C ASN A 492 -3.54 -28.94 -12.52
N PRO A 493 -3.81 -30.06 -13.22
CA PRO A 493 -3.24 -31.36 -12.87
C PRO A 493 -1.73 -31.45 -13.10
N ASP A 494 -1.21 -30.70 -14.08
CA ASP A 494 0.22 -30.72 -14.46
C ASP A 494 1.06 -29.74 -13.63
N ASP A 495 0.41 -28.70 -13.08
CA ASP A 495 1.05 -27.72 -12.23
C ASP A 495 0.17 -27.36 -11.05
N GLY A 496 0.42 -28.05 -9.94
CA GLY A 496 -0.31 -27.82 -8.71
C GLY A 496 -0.16 -26.41 -8.15
N CYS A 497 0.66 -25.49 -8.66
CA CYS A 497 0.62 -24.08 -8.22
C CYS A 497 -0.46 -23.24 -8.93
N VAL A 498 -1.14 -23.81 -9.92
CA VAL A 498 -2.07 -23.10 -10.80
C VAL A 498 -3.51 -23.56 -10.57
N VAL A 499 -4.42 -22.61 -10.44
CA VAL A 499 -5.87 -22.84 -10.46
C VAL A 499 -6.52 -21.90 -11.46
N ASP A 500 -7.47 -22.43 -12.22
CA ASP A 500 -8.34 -21.65 -13.10
C ASP A 500 -9.71 -21.49 -12.45
N LEU A 501 -10.16 -20.25 -12.37
CA LEU A 501 -11.46 -19.82 -11.87
C LEU A 501 -12.30 -19.31 -13.04
N LYS A 502 -13.59 -19.63 -13.02
CA LYS A 502 -14.57 -19.08 -13.95
C LYS A 502 -15.91 -18.94 -13.24
N TRP A 503 -16.65 -17.88 -13.53
CA TRP A 503 -17.97 -17.61 -12.97
C TRP A 503 -18.88 -16.95 -14.01
N ASN A 504 -20.16 -16.81 -13.70
CA ASN A 504 -21.07 -16.04 -14.53
C ASN A 504 -20.87 -14.55 -14.29
N LYS A 505 -20.70 -13.78 -15.37
CA LYS A 505 -20.56 -12.32 -15.27
C LYS A 505 -21.87 -11.71 -14.75
N ASN A 506 -21.80 -11.04 -13.60
CA ASN A 506 -22.90 -10.25 -13.08
C ASN A 506 -23.02 -8.93 -13.88
N PRO A 507 -24.18 -8.65 -14.52
CA PRO A 507 -24.32 -7.46 -15.37
C PRO A 507 -24.27 -6.13 -14.62
N LYS A 508 -24.36 -6.15 -13.28
CA LYS A 508 -24.24 -4.96 -12.42
C LYS A 508 -22.88 -4.81 -11.78
N ALA A 509 -21.98 -5.80 -11.91
CA ALA A 509 -20.64 -5.72 -11.34
C ALA A 509 -19.70 -5.02 -12.32
N ILE A 510 -18.85 -4.14 -11.79
CA ILE A 510 -17.73 -3.56 -12.53
C ILE A 510 -16.46 -4.41 -12.35
N GLY A 511 -16.39 -5.15 -11.23
CA GLY A 511 -15.27 -5.99 -10.90
C GLY A 511 -15.59 -6.98 -9.77
N TYR A 512 -14.59 -7.78 -9.44
CA TYR A 512 -14.66 -8.86 -8.48
C TYR A 512 -13.44 -8.88 -7.57
N ASN A 513 -13.62 -9.21 -6.30
CA ASN A 513 -12.54 -9.51 -5.37
C ASN A 513 -12.59 -11.00 -5.03
N ILE A 514 -11.59 -11.76 -5.49
CA ILE A 514 -11.47 -13.18 -5.17
C ILE A 514 -10.82 -13.28 -3.80
N ARG A 515 -11.53 -13.84 -2.82
CA ARG A 515 -11.01 -14.19 -1.50
C ARG A 515 -10.62 -15.66 -1.47
N TYR A 516 -9.42 -15.96 -1.02
CA TYR A 516 -8.92 -17.34 -0.99
C TYR A 516 -7.96 -17.60 0.18
N GLY A 517 -7.80 -18.87 0.52
CA GLY A 517 -6.94 -19.30 1.63
C GLY A 517 -6.86 -20.81 1.73
N THR A 518 -6.16 -21.31 2.74
CA THR A 518 -5.91 -22.76 2.93
C THR A 518 -6.97 -23.46 3.77
N ASN A 519 -7.91 -22.70 4.33
CA ASN A 519 -9.03 -23.15 5.15
C ASN A 519 -10.30 -22.37 4.75
N PRO A 520 -11.50 -22.98 4.70
CA PRO A 520 -12.74 -22.30 4.32
C PRO A 520 -13.09 -21.09 5.19
N GLU A 521 -12.58 -21.00 6.42
CA GLU A 521 -12.81 -19.89 7.34
C GLU A 521 -11.69 -18.83 7.31
N LYS A 522 -10.55 -19.13 6.65
CA LYS A 522 -9.34 -18.28 6.60
C LYS A 522 -9.05 -17.75 5.19
N LEU A 523 -10.03 -17.13 4.55
CA LEU A 523 -9.93 -16.59 3.19
C LEU A 523 -9.28 -15.20 3.17
N TYR A 524 -8.03 -15.11 3.66
CA TYR A 524 -7.34 -13.84 3.90
C TYR A 524 -6.66 -13.25 2.66
N LEU A 525 -6.38 -14.06 1.64
CA LEU A 525 -5.73 -13.59 0.41
C LEU A 525 -6.75 -12.98 -0.54
N ASN A 526 -6.35 -11.90 -1.22
CA ASN A 526 -7.23 -11.14 -2.11
C ASN A 526 -6.64 -11.06 -3.53
N TYR A 527 -7.50 -11.10 -4.53
CA TYR A 527 -7.16 -10.84 -5.93
C TYR A 527 -8.29 -10.05 -6.57
N GLN A 528 -8.10 -8.74 -6.71
CA GLN A 528 -9.09 -7.85 -7.31
C GLN A 528 -8.93 -7.83 -8.84
N VAL A 529 -10.03 -7.89 -9.57
CA VAL A 529 -10.06 -7.85 -11.04
C VAL A 529 -11.24 -7.02 -11.54
N TYR A 530 -11.09 -6.38 -12.69
CA TYR A 530 -12.15 -5.60 -13.34
C TYR A 530 -12.59 -6.25 -14.65
N ASP A 531 -13.88 -6.09 -14.96
CA ASP A 531 -14.52 -6.47 -16.24
C ASP A 531 -14.28 -7.90 -16.78
N CYS A 532 -13.88 -8.85 -15.92
CA CYS A 532 -13.64 -10.24 -16.31
C CYS A 532 -14.61 -11.23 -15.65
N ASP A 533 -14.65 -12.46 -16.16
CA ASP A 533 -15.46 -13.58 -15.65
C ASP A 533 -14.62 -14.84 -15.38
N SER A 534 -13.30 -14.70 -15.45
CA SER A 534 -12.34 -15.77 -15.25
C SER A 534 -10.99 -15.23 -14.78
N LEU A 535 -10.25 -16.08 -14.06
CA LEU A 535 -8.93 -15.75 -13.52
C LEU A 535 -8.09 -17.02 -13.35
N SER A 536 -6.83 -16.98 -13.76
CA SER A 536 -5.84 -18.01 -13.41
C SER A 536 -4.91 -17.51 -12.32
N ILE A 537 -4.95 -18.12 -11.14
CA ILE A 537 -4.02 -17.82 -10.05
C ILE A 537 -2.87 -18.82 -10.09
N ARG A 538 -1.62 -18.33 -10.14
CA ARG A 538 -0.39 -19.14 -10.27
C ARG A 538 0.51 -19.09 -9.04
N SER A 539 0.04 -18.42 -8.00
CA SER A 539 0.77 -18.12 -6.77
C SER A 539 0.47 -19.11 -5.64
N LEU A 540 -0.07 -20.30 -5.93
CA LEU A 540 -0.49 -21.24 -4.88
C LEU A 540 0.65 -22.15 -4.41
N ASN A 541 0.52 -22.69 -3.20
CA ASN A 541 1.30 -23.82 -2.73
C ASN A 541 0.75 -25.11 -3.33
N SER A 542 1.53 -25.85 -4.10
CA SER A 542 1.06 -27.09 -4.72
C SER A 542 0.77 -28.21 -3.73
N LYS A 543 1.20 -28.09 -2.47
CA LYS A 543 1.03 -29.09 -1.42
C LYS A 543 -0.14 -28.82 -0.47
N GLN A 544 -0.89 -27.73 -0.69
CA GLN A 544 -2.01 -27.35 0.16
C GLN A 544 -3.32 -27.35 -0.64
N ASP A 545 -4.39 -27.72 0.05
CA ASP A 545 -5.74 -27.42 -0.42
C ASP A 545 -5.98 -25.92 -0.32
N TYR A 546 -6.80 -25.39 -1.22
CA TYR A 546 -7.23 -23.99 -1.18
C TYR A 546 -8.75 -23.91 -1.27
N TYR A 547 -9.29 -22.81 -0.75
CA TYR A 547 -10.71 -22.49 -0.76
C TYR A 547 -10.90 -21.11 -1.36
N PHE A 548 -11.97 -20.92 -2.14
CA PHE A 548 -12.21 -19.70 -2.92
C PHE A 548 -13.65 -19.25 -2.76
N THR A 549 -13.85 -17.94 -2.69
CA THR A 549 -15.13 -17.26 -2.87
C THR A 549 -14.91 -15.94 -3.62
N ILE A 550 -15.99 -15.37 -4.16
CA ILE A 550 -15.91 -14.15 -4.97
C ILE A 550 -16.89 -13.11 -4.44
N ASP A 551 -16.36 -11.94 -4.10
CA ASP A 551 -17.16 -10.75 -3.85
C ASP A 551 -17.33 -9.99 -5.16
N ALA A 552 -18.56 -9.55 -5.47
CA ALA A 552 -18.84 -8.67 -6.60
C ALA A 552 -18.95 -7.23 -6.12
N PHE A 553 -18.44 -6.27 -6.89
CA PHE A 553 -18.56 -4.85 -6.53
C PHE A 553 -18.94 -3.95 -7.70
N ASN A 554 -19.53 -2.81 -7.38
CA ASN A 554 -19.78 -1.69 -8.29
C ASN A 554 -19.74 -0.36 -7.53
N GLU A 555 -20.10 0.73 -8.20
CA GLU A 555 -20.21 2.09 -7.67
C GLU A 555 -21.12 2.25 -6.44
N ASN A 556 -21.93 1.23 -6.11
CA ASN A 556 -22.91 1.25 -5.03
C ASN A 556 -22.52 0.32 -3.87
N GLY A 557 -21.37 -0.35 -3.98
CA GLY A 557 -20.78 -1.14 -2.91
C GLY A 557 -20.44 -2.58 -3.29
N ILE A 558 -20.13 -3.35 -2.26
CA ILE A 558 -19.63 -4.73 -2.35
C ILE A 558 -20.73 -5.69 -1.86
N THR A 559 -20.91 -6.77 -2.59
CA THR A 559 -21.71 -7.94 -2.22
C THR A 559 -20.77 -9.12 -2.00
N MET A 560 -20.70 -9.58 -0.76
CA MET A 560 -19.81 -10.67 -0.36
C MET A 560 -20.28 -12.01 -0.94
N GLY A 561 -19.33 -12.83 -1.37
CA GLY A 561 -19.58 -14.21 -1.73
C GLY A 561 -19.89 -15.08 -0.50
N GLU A 562 -20.88 -15.96 -0.64
CA GLU A 562 -21.29 -16.91 0.41
C GLU A 562 -20.78 -18.33 0.13
N ASP A 563 -20.76 -18.73 -1.14
CA ASP A 563 -20.29 -20.06 -1.54
C ASP A 563 -18.75 -20.14 -1.47
N VAL A 564 -18.26 -21.13 -0.73
CA VAL A 564 -16.83 -21.43 -0.59
C VAL A 564 -16.52 -22.75 -1.27
N LEU A 565 -15.73 -22.71 -2.34
CA LEU A 565 -15.39 -23.89 -3.13
C LEU A 565 -13.95 -24.33 -2.89
N LYS A 566 -13.78 -25.64 -2.70
CA LYS A 566 -12.48 -26.28 -2.48
C LYS A 566 -11.78 -26.59 -3.79
N SER A 567 -10.49 -26.25 -3.84
CA SER A 567 -9.50 -26.76 -4.79
C SER A 567 -8.57 -27.72 -4.04
N ALA A 568 -8.76 -29.02 -4.25
CA ALA A 568 -7.88 -30.01 -3.65
C ALA A 568 -6.48 -29.94 -4.27
N LYS A 569 -5.44 -30.14 -3.45
CA LYS A 569 -4.07 -30.34 -3.95
C LYS A 569 -4.00 -31.56 -4.88
N ASN A 570 -3.05 -31.54 -5.80
CA ASN A 570 -2.79 -32.70 -6.64
C ASN A 570 -2.29 -33.85 -5.76
N ILE A 571 -2.80 -35.06 -5.99
CA ILE A 571 -2.30 -36.27 -5.35
C ILE A 571 -0.98 -36.61 -6.06
N GLU A 572 0.12 -36.66 -5.30
CA GLU A 572 1.45 -37.06 -5.82
C GLU A 572 1.52 -38.56 -6.13
#